data_AF-A0A7R9U1A3-F1
#
_entry.id   AF-A0A7R9U1A3-F1
#
_cell.length_a   1.000
_cell.length_b   1.000
_cell.length_c   1.000
_cell.angle_alpha   90.00
_cell.angle_beta   90.00
_cell.angle_gamma   90.00
#
_symmetry.space_group_name_H-M   'P 1'
#
loop_
_entity.id
_entity.type
_entity.pdbx_description
1 polymer ?
#
loop_
_entity_poly.entity_id
_entity_poly.type
_entity_poly.pdbx_seq_one_letter_code
_entity_poly.pdbx_strand_id
1 'polypeptide(L)'
;DTVRLREDDFANVCVFCGEGLTCNSFGNVLPTLQLQRGYWRSGPMSGDIRDCISRDACVGGTDASNYCAEGHDPNTPYCASCLDGYFLDVDDKCRECSSSEVAKTAAILTSVVGFVTLFLIVSTLKRKISDRDLWSYE
;
A
#
# COMPACT_ATOMS: atom_id res chain seq x y z
N ASP A 1 -36.20 1.20 -29.70
CA ASP A 1 -36.83 1.99 -28.63
C ASP A 1 -35.91 2.12 -27.42
N THR A 2 -35.10 3.18 -27.38
CA THR A 2 -34.25 3.48 -26.22
C THR A 2 -34.88 4.66 -25.48
N VAL A 3 -35.54 4.36 -24.36
CA VAL A 3 -36.13 5.37 -23.48
C VAL A 3 -34.99 6.16 -22.81
N ARG A 4 -34.91 7.46 -23.06
CA ARG A 4 -34.07 8.38 -22.26
C ARG A 4 -34.86 8.78 -21.02
N LEU A 5 -34.60 8.12 -19.89
CA LEU A 5 -35.14 8.51 -18.59
C LEU A 5 -34.27 9.62 -17.98
N ARG A 6 -34.88 10.63 -17.36
CA ARG A 6 -34.19 11.64 -16.54
C ARG A 6 -33.77 11.00 -15.21
N GLU A 7 -32.74 11.56 -14.58
CA GLU A 7 -32.17 11.17 -13.28
C GLU A 7 -33.24 10.92 -12.18
N ASP A 8 -34.38 11.62 -12.25
CA ASP A 8 -35.42 11.64 -11.21
C ASP A 8 -36.38 10.42 -11.24
N ASP A 9 -36.42 9.64 -12.32
CA ASP A 9 -37.35 8.49 -12.48
C ASP A 9 -36.78 7.14 -12.00
N PHE A 10 -35.50 7.08 -11.62
CA PHE A 10 -34.82 5.82 -11.27
C PHE A 10 -35.16 5.27 -9.88
N ALA A 11 -35.84 6.04 -9.02
CA ALA A 11 -36.10 5.63 -7.64
C ALA A 11 -36.99 4.38 -7.49
N ASN A 12 -37.71 3.97 -8.55
CA ASN A 12 -38.65 2.84 -8.49
C ASN A 12 -38.55 1.87 -9.68
N VAL A 13 -37.48 1.92 -10.48
CA VAL A 13 -37.32 1.06 -11.65
C VAL A 13 -36.29 -0.03 -11.34
N CYS A 14 -36.74 -1.29 -11.34
CA CYS A 14 -35.84 -2.43 -11.31
C CYS A 14 -35.09 -2.53 -12.64
N VAL A 15 -33.77 -2.47 -12.59
CA VAL A 15 -32.90 -2.69 -13.75
C VAL A 15 -32.33 -4.11 -13.74
N PHE A 16 -31.91 -4.57 -14.91
CA PHE A 16 -31.22 -5.84 -15.03
C PHE A 16 -29.90 -5.83 -14.24
N CYS A 17 -29.57 -6.96 -13.61
CA CYS A 17 -28.28 -7.12 -12.96
C CYS A 17 -27.19 -7.27 -14.02
N GLY A 18 -26.47 -6.19 -14.27
CA GLY A 18 -25.41 -6.14 -15.28
C GLY A 18 -24.15 -6.89 -14.89
N GLU A 19 -23.17 -6.81 -15.79
CA GLU A 19 -21.83 -7.34 -15.60
C GLU A 19 -21.14 -6.69 -14.38
N GLY A 20 -20.29 -7.48 -13.71
CA GLY A 20 -19.55 -7.02 -12.53
C GLY A 20 -20.33 -6.98 -11.23
N LEU A 21 -21.57 -7.47 -11.22
CA LEU A 21 -22.44 -7.54 -10.04
C LEU A 21 -22.73 -8.99 -9.63
N THR A 22 -22.84 -9.22 -8.33
CA THR A 22 -23.27 -10.50 -7.76
C THR A 22 -24.72 -10.36 -7.32
N CYS A 23 -25.66 -10.82 -8.16
CA CYS A 23 -27.09 -10.78 -7.83
C CYS A 23 -27.64 -12.19 -7.61
N ASN A 24 -27.53 -12.67 -6.37
CA ASN A 24 -28.08 -13.98 -5.97
C ASN A 24 -29.58 -13.95 -5.66
N SER A 25 -30.15 -12.75 -5.52
CA SER A 25 -31.56 -12.53 -5.19
C SER A 25 -32.10 -11.29 -5.90
N PHE A 26 -33.42 -11.20 -6.05
CA PHE A 26 -34.09 -9.99 -6.52
C PHE A 26 -34.16 -8.93 -5.40
N GLY A 27 -34.36 -7.67 -5.78
CA GLY A 27 -34.56 -6.58 -4.83
C GLY A 27 -33.29 -6.02 -4.19
N ASN A 28 -32.11 -6.24 -4.80
CA ASN A 28 -30.89 -5.55 -4.37
C ASN A 28 -31.03 -4.04 -4.57
N VAL A 29 -30.49 -3.27 -3.62
CA VAL A 29 -30.45 -1.81 -3.67
C VAL A 29 -29.00 -1.34 -3.70
N LEU A 30 -28.73 -0.16 -4.27
CA LEU A 30 -27.37 0.37 -4.47
C LEU A 30 -26.47 0.28 -3.21
N PRO A 31 -26.92 0.69 -2.00
CA PRO A 31 -26.08 0.63 -0.80
C PRO A 31 -25.56 -0.76 -0.46
N THR A 32 -26.34 -1.80 -0.76
CA THR A 32 -26.04 -3.19 -0.44
C THR A 32 -25.69 -4.01 -1.67
N LEU A 33 -25.55 -3.36 -2.83
CA LEU A 33 -25.31 -4.04 -4.09
C LEU A 33 -23.88 -4.58 -4.10
N GLN A 34 -23.75 -5.88 -4.33
CA GLN A 34 -22.47 -6.58 -4.27
C GLN A 34 -21.75 -6.54 -5.62
N LEU A 35 -20.53 -6.03 -5.64
CA LEU A 35 -19.63 -6.07 -6.79
C LEU A 35 -18.86 -7.39 -6.83
N GLN A 36 -18.60 -7.87 -8.04
CA GLN A 36 -17.65 -8.94 -8.29
C GLN A 36 -16.21 -8.44 -8.14
N ARG A 37 -15.26 -9.36 -7.91
CA ARG A 37 -13.83 -9.04 -7.94
C ARG A 37 -13.44 -8.47 -9.31
N GLY A 38 -12.60 -7.45 -9.29
CA GLY A 38 -12.12 -6.75 -10.48
C GLY A 38 -13.07 -5.65 -10.97
N TYR A 39 -14.12 -5.34 -10.20
CA TYR A 39 -15.02 -4.22 -10.48
C TYR A 39 -14.97 -3.18 -9.38
N TRP A 40 -15.28 -1.94 -9.74
CA TRP A 40 -15.26 -0.79 -8.86
C TRP A 40 -16.43 0.15 -9.16
N ARG A 41 -16.84 0.92 -8.15
CA ARG A 41 -17.77 2.05 -8.27
C ARG A 41 -17.33 3.19 -7.36
N SER A 42 -17.69 4.41 -7.71
CA SER A 42 -17.30 5.64 -6.99
C SER A 42 -17.92 5.80 -5.60
N GLY A 43 -18.98 5.07 -5.28
CA GLY A 43 -19.63 5.16 -3.98
C GLY A 43 -20.80 4.20 -3.81
N PRO A 44 -21.36 4.08 -2.60
CA PRO A 44 -22.43 3.14 -2.30
C PRO A 44 -23.75 3.46 -3.02
N MET A 45 -23.95 4.70 -3.46
CA MET A 45 -25.13 5.13 -4.22
C MET A 45 -24.89 5.18 -5.74
N SER A 46 -23.72 4.76 -6.22
CA SER A 46 -23.43 4.77 -7.65
C SER A 46 -23.90 3.48 -8.30
N GLY A 47 -24.77 3.60 -9.32
CA GLY A 47 -25.11 2.50 -10.22
C GLY A 47 -24.11 2.34 -11.37
N ASP A 48 -23.10 3.20 -11.45
CA ASP A 48 -22.07 3.14 -12.48
C ASP A 48 -20.97 2.16 -12.05
N ILE A 49 -21.05 0.94 -12.57
CA ILE A 49 -20.12 -0.16 -12.29
C ILE A 49 -19.10 -0.25 -13.41
N ARG A 50 -17.82 -0.24 -13.06
CA ARG A 50 -16.71 -0.21 -14.01
C ARG A 50 -15.71 -1.33 -13.74
N ASP A 51 -15.07 -1.80 -14.80
CA ASP A 51 -13.90 -2.67 -14.68
C ASP A 51 -12.76 -1.92 -13.97
N CYS A 52 -12.07 -2.63 -13.11
CA CYS A 52 -10.88 -2.13 -12.43
C CYS A 52 -9.66 -2.23 -13.35
N ILE A 53 -8.73 -1.28 -13.20
CA ILE A 53 -7.48 -1.24 -14.00
C ILE A 53 -6.66 -2.52 -13.77
N SER A 54 -6.59 -2.97 -12.52
CA SER A 54 -6.03 -4.26 -12.14
C SER A 54 -7.09 -5.08 -11.42
N ARG A 55 -7.34 -6.31 -11.91
CA ARG A 55 -8.35 -7.20 -11.30
C ARG A 55 -8.03 -7.57 -9.85
N ASP A 56 -6.75 -7.53 -9.49
CA ASP A 56 -6.27 -7.83 -8.13
C ASP A 56 -6.35 -6.61 -7.21
N ALA A 57 -6.37 -5.39 -7.75
CA ALA A 57 -6.49 -4.16 -6.97
C ALA A 57 -7.91 -3.95 -6.42
N CYS A 58 -8.95 -4.36 -7.16
CA CYS A 58 -10.34 -4.27 -6.71
C CYS A 58 -10.87 -5.63 -6.23
N VAL A 59 -11.02 -5.80 -4.93
CA VAL A 59 -11.52 -7.05 -4.33
C VAL A 59 -13.03 -7.26 -4.51
N GLY A 60 -13.77 -6.19 -4.79
CA GLY A 60 -15.24 -6.20 -4.89
C GLY A 60 -15.92 -6.31 -3.52
N GLY A 61 -17.19 -6.69 -3.49
CA GLY A 61 -18.00 -6.80 -2.26
C GLY A 61 -19.12 -5.76 -2.17
N THR A 62 -19.68 -5.56 -0.97
CA THR A 62 -20.78 -4.62 -0.73
C THR A 62 -20.34 -3.29 -0.11
N ASP A 63 -19.15 -3.27 0.51
CA ASP A 63 -18.63 -2.11 1.21
C ASP A 63 -17.83 -1.20 0.27
N ALA A 64 -18.46 -0.10 -0.16
CA ALA A 64 -17.85 0.84 -1.08
C ALA A 64 -16.61 1.56 -0.54
N SER A 65 -16.39 1.54 0.77
CA SER A 65 -15.18 2.08 1.38
C SER A 65 -14.02 1.07 1.42
N ASN A 66 -14.27 -0.19 1.07
CA ASN A 66 -13.31 -1.29 1.23
C ASN A 66 -13.24 -2.21 0.01
N TYR A 67 -13.26 -1.63 -1.19
CA TYR A 67 -13.07 -2.37 -2.45
C TYR A 67 -11.63 -2.54 -2.86
N CYS A 68 -10.71 -1.84 -2.21
CA CYS A 68 -9.32 -1.86 -2.58
C CYS A 68 -8.58 -2.97 -1.83
N ALA A 69 -7.72 -3.68 -2.55
CA ALA A 69 -6.80 -4.63 -1.96
C ALA A 69 -5.83 -3.92 -1.01
N GLU A 70 -5.18 -4.70 -0.15
CA GLU A 70 -4.21 -4.19 0.81
C GLU A 70 -3.13 -3.32 0.13
N GLY A 71 -2.80 -2.20 0.77
CA GLY A 71 -1.82 -1.24 0.26
C GLY A 71 -2.35 -0.29 -0.81
N HIS A 72 -3.52 -0.54 -1.42
CA HIS A 72 -4.16 0.40 -2.36
C HIS A 72 -5.01 1.44 -1.62
N ASP A 73 -4.99 2.69 -2.08
CA ASP A 73 -5.73 3.80 -1.46
C ASP A 73 -7.22 3.77 -1.84
N PRO A 74 -8.15 3.59 -0.86
CA PRO A 74 -9.59 3.51 -1.10
C PRO A 74 -10.21 4.81 -1.61
N ASN A 75 -9.52 5.95 -1.48
CA ASN A 75 -10.01 7.24 -1.93
C ASN A 75 -9.70 7.52 -3.40
N THR A 76 -8.95 6.63 -4.06
CA THR A 76 -8.58 6.80 -5.46
C THR A 76 -9.48 6.01 -6.39
N PRO A 77 -9.85 6.58 -7.56
CA PRO A 77 -10.61 5.85 -8.56
C PRO A 77 -9.91 4.54 -8.93
N TYR A 78 -10.67 3.46 -9.03
CA TYR A 78 -10.18 2.14 -9.42
C TYR A 78 -9.06 1.57 -8.53
N CYS A 79 -8.89 2.08 -7.30
CA CYS A 79 -7.80 1.67 -6.42
C CYS A 79 -6.41 1.86 -7.07
N ALA A 80 -6.28 2.84 -7.97
CA ALA A 80 -5.12 2.95 -8.86
C ALA A 80 -3.83 3.43 -8.17
N SER A 81 -3.94 4.00 -6.97
CA SER A 81 -2.79 4.49 -6.20
C SER A 81 -2.53 3.62 -4.98
N CYS A 82 -1.28 3.63 -4.54
CA CYS A 82 -0.87 3.02 -3.29
C CYS A 82 -0.97 4.00 -2.12
N LEU A 83 -1.20 3.47 -0.92
CA LEU A 83 -1.09 4.19 0.33
C LEU A 83 0.35 4.65 0.59
N ASP A 84 0.51 5.66 1.44
CA ASP A 84 1.82 6.10 1.89
C ASP A 84 2.61 4.94 2.52
N GLY A 85 3.89 4.83 2.14
CA GLY A 85 4.74 3.72 2.57
C GLY A 85 4.57 2.46 1.73
N TYR A 86 3.79 2.49 0.65
CA TYR A 86 3.73 1.44 -0.37
C TYR A 86 4.22 1.97 -1.72
N PHE A 87 4.65 1.06 -2.60
CA PHE A 87 4.96 1.35 -4.00
C PHE A 87 4.23 0.38 -4.93
N LEU A 88 3.89 0.84 -6.14
CA LEU A 88 3.26 0.00 -7.16
C LEU A 88 4.32 -0.86 -7.85
N ASP A 89 4.17 -2.19 -7.76
CA ASP A 89 5.05 -3.17 -8.42
C ASP A 89 4.61 -3.45 -9.87
N VAL A 90 5.44 -4.16 -10.64
CA VAL A 90 5.19 -4.54 -12.05
C VAL A 90 3.95 -5.40 -12.26
N ASP A 91 3.45 -6.05 -11.20
CA ASP A 91 2.23 -6.85 -11.18
C ASP A 91 0.97 -6.03 -10.81
N ASP A 92 1.07 -4.69 -10.80
CA ASP A 92 0.03 -3.75 -10.36
C ASP A 92 -0.45 -3.99 -8.91
N LYS A 93 0.48 -4.39 -8.04
CA LYS A 93 0.24 -4.63 -6.61
C LYS A 93 1.01 -3.62 -5.78
N CYS A 94 0.35 -3.02 -4.79
CA CYS A 94 1.01 -2.17 -3.82
C CYS A 94 1.79 -3.02 -2.80
N ARG A 95 3.11 -2.83 -2.72
CA ARG A 95 3.99 -3.49 -1.74
C ARG A 95 4.56 -2.50 -0.76
N GLU A 96 4.76 -2.92 0.49
CA GLU A 96 5.36 -2.09 1.53
C GLU A 96 6.81 -1.71 1.19
N CYS A 97 7.12 -0.44 1.37
CA CYS A 97 8.48 0.08 1.37
C CYS A 97 9.21 -0.46 2.60
N SER A 98 10.16 -1.38 2.42
CA SER A 98 10.97 -1.89 3.53
C SER A 98 11.92 -0.81 4.05
N SER A 99 11.54 -0.09 5.10
CA SER A 99 12.42 0.87 5.80
C SER A 99 13.59 0.20 6.54
N SER A 100 13.50 -1.12 6.74
CA SER A 100 14.44 -1.87 7.57
C SER A 100 15.82 -2.05 6.93
N GLU A 101 15.94 -2.09 5.60
CA GLU A 101 17.22 -2.38 4.95
C GLU A 101 18.18 -1.18 5.01
N VAL A 102 17.66 0.04 4.89
CA VAL A 102 18.47 1.26 4.99
C VAL A 102 18.88 1.55 6.44
N ALA A 103 17.98 1.33 7.40
CA ALA A 103 18.28 1.50 8.82
C ALA A 103 19.27 0.44 9.35
N LYS A 104 19.12 -0.83 8.93
CA LYS A 104 20.04 -1.92 9.32
C LYS A 104 21.43 -1.72 8.74
N THR A 105 21.54 -1.32 7.47
CA THR A 105 22.84 -1.07 6.83
C THR A 105 23.57 0.14 7.45
N ALA A 106 22.86 1.22 7.76
CA ALA A 106 23.43 2.38 8.46
C ALA A 106 23.95 2.04 9.87
N ALA A 107 23.23 1.20 10.63
CA ALA A 107 23.65 0.75 11.96
C ALA A 107 24.92 -0.12 11.92
N ILE A 108 25.04 -1.01 10.93
CA ILE A 108 26.24 -1.86 10.78
C ILE A 108 27.46 -1.00 10.44
N LEU A 109 27.33 -0.07 9.49
CA LEU A 109 28.45 0.77 9.06
C LEU A 109 28.98 1.68 10.18
N THR A 110 28.09 2.28 10.98
CA THR A 110 28.50 3.11 12.12
C THR A 110 29.21 2.31 13.21
N SER A 111 28.78 1.07 13.45
CA SER A 111 29.45 0.19 14.43
C SER A 111 30.89 -0.16 14.02
N VAL A 112 31.13 -0.52 12.76
CA VAL A 112 32.46 -0.91 12.26
C VAL A 112 33.44 0.26 12.36
N VAL A 113 33.02 1.46 11.95
CA VAL A 113 33.86 2.67 12.05
C VAL A 113 34.18 2.98 13.51
N GLY A 114 33.21 2.84 14.42
CA GLY A 114 33.40 2.99 15.86
C GLY A 114 34.45 2.03 16.43
N PHE A 115 34.39 0.75 16.06
CA PHE A 115 35.38 -0.23 16.51
C PHE A 115 36.78 0.03 15.97
N VAL A 116 36.91 0.41 14.69
CA VAL A 116 38.22 0.71 14.07
C VAL A 116 38.84 1.94 14.72
N THR A 117 38.06 3.01 14.91
CA THR A 117 38.54 4.23 15.57
C THR A 117 38.97 3.98 17.01
N LEU A 118 38.18 3.24 17.78
CA LEU A 118 38.53 2.83 19.15
C LEU A 118 39.82 2.01 19.17
N PHE A 119 39.97 1.04 18.26
CA PHE A 119 41.16 0.21 18.17
C PHE A 119 42.43 1.01 17.84
N LEU A 120 42.33 1.99 16.93
CA LEU A 120 43.43 2.90 16.60
C LEU A 120 43.81 3.81 17.78
N ILE A 121 42.82 4.31 18.52
CA ILE A 121 43.07 5.09 19.75
C ILE A 121 43.77 4.22 20.80
N VAL A 122 43.28 3.01 21.07
CA VAL A 122 43.90 2.10 22.05
C VAL A 122 45.33 1.72 21.65
N SER A 123 45.57 1.43 20.36
CA SER A 123 46.91 1.05 19.89
C SER A 123 47.91 2.22 19.94
N THR A 124 47.47 3.45 19.64
CA THR A 124 48.32 4.65 19.78
C THR A 124 48.58 5.02 21.24
N LEU A 125 47.59 4.89 22.13
CA LEU A 125 47.76 5.08 23.58
C LEU A 125 48.72 4.04 24.17
N LYS A 126 48.59 2.76 23.78
CA LYS A 126 49.51 1.70 24.20
C LYS A 126 50.94 1.97 23.73
N ARG A 127 51.13 2.40 22.47
CA ARG A 127 52.46 2.80 21.96
C ARG A 127 53.06 3.94 22.77
N LYS A 128 52.28 5.00 23.04
CA LYS A 128 52.75 6.17 23.78
C LYS A 128 53.08 5.87 25.25
N ILE A 129 52.35 4.96 25.90
CA ILE A 129 52.64 4.52 27.27
C ILE A 129 53.92 3.68 27.28
N SER A 130 54.05 2.70 26.37
CA SER A 130 55.26 1.87 26.25
C SER A 130 56.51 2.70 25.97
N ASP A 131 56.42 3.76 25.15
CA ASP A 131 57.54 4.68 24.92
C ASP A 131 57.85 5.47 26.19
N ARG A 132 56.85 6.01 26.91
CA ARG A 132 57.08 6.80 28.12
C ARG A 132 57.72 6.00 29.26
N ASP A 133 57.37 4.73 29.40
CA ASP A 133 57.94 3.85 30.43
C ASP A 133 59.44 3.52 30.19
N LEU A 134 59.93 3.69 28.95
CA LEU A 134 61.35 3.53 28.58
C LEU A 134 62.22 4.75 28.97
N TRP A 135 61.67 5.96 29.03
CA TRP A 135 62.41 7.18 29.39
C TRP A 135 62.43 7.46 30.91
N SER A 136 61.75 6.66 31.73
CA SER A 136 61.74 6.81 33.19
C SER A 136 62.80 5.96 33.92
N TYR A 137 63.64 5.24 33.19
CA TYR A 137 64.71 4.39 33.73
C TYR A 137 66.13 4.93 33.49
N GLU A 138 66.27 6.12 32.90
CA GLU A 138 67.53 6.88 32.80
C GLU A 138 67.59 8.04 33.80
#